data_AF-A0A813JDH5-F1
#
_entry.id   AF-A0A813JDH5-F1
#
_cell.length_a   1.000
_cell.length_b   1.000
_cell.length_c   1.000
_cell.angle_alpha   90.00
_cell.angle_beta   90.00
_cell.angle_gamma   90.00
#
_symmetry.space_group_name_H-M   'P 1'
#
loop_
_entity.id
_entity.type
_entity.pdbx_description
1 polymer ?
#
loop_
_entity_poly.entity_id
_entity_poly.type
_entity_poly.pdbx_seq_one_letter_code
_entity_poly.pdbx_strand_id
1 'polypeptide(L)'
;GTAADVLAYSAAAAPQPQGAAADLPRKRMQSPQDLEIFTQSKLCQQLLSFANELAEAVKGLAITPERRANASPLVKGLADMLDELERWIDDFPPLAQPMRFGNTAFKQWHERLCERSEGLMADALGRAASSTAPASTDVPALAAELSHYLQVSFGDERRIDYGTGHEASFLAMLFALGARGLLAKSDAADAVLVVFACYIRVMRRLQS
;
A
#
# COMPACT_ATOMS: atom_id res chain seq x y z
N GLY A 1 -1.20 2.56 -32.79
CA GLY A 1 -2.25 2.90 -31.82
C GLY A 1 -2.39 1.71 -30.90
N THR A 2 -2.36 1.85 -29.59
CA THR A 2 -3.17 2.77 -28.77
C THR A 2 -2.32 3.39 -27.67
N ALA A 3 -2.49 4.70 -27.42
CA ALA A 3 -1.95 5.34 -26.23
C ALA A 3 -2.60 4.69 -25.01
N ALA A 4 -1.78 4.20 -24.08
CA ALA A 4 -2.25 3.70 -22.80
C ALA A 4 -2.85 4.88 -22.03
N ASP A 5 -4.17 4.87 -21.82
CA ASP A 5 -4.87 5.86 -21.00
C ASP A 5 -4.43 5.69 -19.54
N VAL A 6 -3.39 6.43 -19.17
CA VAL A 6 -2.91 6.61 -17.80
C VAL A 6 -4.06 7.20 -16.98
N LEU A 7 -4.18 6.79 -15.71
CA LEU A 7 -4.99 7.50 -14.72
C LEU A 7 -4.38 8.89 -14.50
N ALA A 8 -4.69 9.83 -15.40
CA ALA A 8 -4.32 11.21 -15.25
C ALA A 8 -5.22 11.84 -14.17
N TYR A 9 -4.96 11.50 -12.91
CA TYR A 9 -5.37 12.35 -11.82
C TYR A 9 -4.52 13.61 -11.92
N SER A 10 -5.07 14.65 -12.55
CA SER A 10 -4.46 15.98 -12.56
C SER A 10 -4.37 16.48 -11.11
N ALA A 11 -3.23 16.17 -10.49
CA ALA A 11 -2.75 16.83 -9.31
C ALA A 11 -2.38 18.25 -9.75
N ALA A 12 -3.22 19.22 -9.38
CA ALA A 12 -2.74 20.59 -9.38
C ALA A 12 -1.57 20.62 -8.39
N ALA A 13 -0.38 20.99 -8.87
CA ALA A 13 0.81 21.04 -8.06
C ALA A 13 0.57 21.96 -6.86
N ALA A 14 0.44 21.37 -5.67
CA ALA A 14 0.57 22.13 -4.44
C ALA A 14 2.04 22.53 -4.29
N PRO A 15 2.34 23.76 -3.83
CA PRO A 15 3.71 24.19 -3.64
C PRO A 15 4.42 23.26 -2.65
N GLN A 16 5.46 22.56 -3.11
CA GLN A 16 6.25 21.67 -2.27
C GLN A 16 7.33 22.46 -1.50
N PRO A 17 7.51 22.20 -0.20
CA PRO A 17 8.65 22.72 0.55
C PRO A 17 9.92 21.98 0.12
N GLN A 18 10.95 22.74 -0.27
CA GLN A 18 12.22 22.21 -0.75
C GLN A 18 13.00 21.51 0.38
N GLY A 19 13.21 20.19 0.24
CA GLY A 19 14.14 19.40 1.04
C GLY A 19 13.71 17.93 1.15
N ALA A 20 14.62 16.98 0.86
CA ALA A 20 14.31 15.54 0.78
C ALA A 20 13.72 14.92 2.07
N ALA A 21 13.92 15.56 3.24
CA ALA A 21 13.30 15.13 4.51
C ALA A 21 11.94 15.79 4.80
N ALA A 22 11.54 16.80 4.03
CA ALA A 22 10.30 17.56 4.24
C ALA A 22 9.06 16.94 3.57
N ASP A 23 9.24 15.92 2.72
CA ASP A 23 8.20 15.34 1.86
C ASP A 23 7.69 13.96 2.28
N LEU A 24 8.21 13.36 3.36
CA LEU A 24 7.67 12.08 3.86
C LEU A 24 6.28 12.26 4.50
N PRO A 25 5.39 11.25 4.41
CA PRO A 25 4.08 11.33 5.03
C PRO A 25 4.20 11.54 6.55
N ARG A 26 3.33 12.40 7.08
CA ARG A 26 3.29 12.74 8.51
C ARG A 26 1.86 12.95 8.96
N LYS A 27 1.60 12.82 10.26
CA LYS A 27 0.27 13.04 10.83
C LYS A 27 -0.18 14.49 10.62
N ARG A 28 -1.22 14.69 9.80
CA ARG A 28 -1.82 16.01 9.51
C ARG A 28 -3.19 16.22 10.14
N MET A 29 -3.93 15.14 10.42
CA MET A 29 -5.21 15.21 11.13
C MET A 29 -4.99 14.99 12.63
N GLN A 30 -5.14 16.05 13.42
CA GLN A 30 -4.94 16.04 14.87
C GLN A 30 -6.18 16.53 15.63
N SER A 31 -7.10 17.20 14.95
CA SER A 31 -8.34 17.75 15.48
C SER A 31 -9.55 17.40 14.60
N PRO A 32 -10.78 17.53 15.12
CA PRO A 32 -11.99 17.42 14.30
C PRO A 32 -12.03 18.41 13.13
N GLN A 33 -11.46 19.61 13.31
CA GLN A 33 -11.36 20.62 12.26
C GLN A 33 -10.45 20.16 11.11
N ASP A 34 -9.32 19.52 11.42
CA ASP A 34 -8.44 18.97 10.38
C ASP A 34 -9.14 17.87 9.57
N LEU A 35 -9.97 17.06 10.25
CA LEU A 35 -10.78 16.04 9.59
C LEU A 35 -11.81 16.68 8.65
N GLU A 36 -12.47 17.75 9.06
CA GLU A 36 -13.40 18.50 8.20
C GLU A 36 -12.71 19.09 6.96
N ILE A 37 -11.51 19.66 7.13
CA ILE A 37 -10.69 20.12 6.01
C ILE A 37 -10.38 18.96 5.05
N PHE A 38 -10.00 17.79 5.59
CA PHE A 38 -9.71 16.63 4.77
C PHE A 38 -10.95 16.14 4.02
N THR A 39 -12.10 16.00 4.67
CA THR A 39 -13.32 15.47 4.03
C THR A 39 -13.84 16.36 2.90
N GLN A 40 -13.61 17.67 2.98
CA GLN A 40 -13.97 18.63 1.93
C GLN A 40 -12.89 18.76 0.85
N SER A 41 -11.70 18.19 1.05
CA SER A 41 -10.56 18.34 0.15
C SER A 41 -10.71 17.55 -1.16
N LYS A 42 -10.06 18.05 -2.22
CA LYS A 42 -9.91 17.32 -3.49
C LYS A 42 -9.22 15.96 -3.29
N LEU A 43 -8.27 15.87 -2.35
CA LEU A 43 -7.57 14.63 -2.04
C LEU A 43 -8.51 13.53 -1.54
N CYS A 44 -9.41 13.87 -0.61
CA CYS A 44 -10.42 12.91 -0.13
C CYS A 44 -11.34 12.46 -1.26
N GLN A 45 -11.80 13.38 -2.10
CA GLN A 45 -12.62 13.05 -3.28
C GLN A 45 -11.88 12.10 -4.25
N GLN A 46 -10.59 12.34 -4.50
CA GLN A 46 -9.76 11.47 -5.35
C GLN A 46 -9.57 10.09 -4.74
N LEU A 47 -9.33 9.99 -3.43
CA LEU A 47 -9.19 8.72 -2.73
C LEU A 47 -10.49 7.90 -2.80
N LEU A 48 -11.65 8.54 -2.60
CA LEU A 48 -12.95 7.88 -2.71
C LEU A 48 -13.25 7.45 -4.15
N SER A 49 -12.92 8.28 -5.14
CA SER A 49 -13.05 7.89 -6.57
C SER A 49 -12.23 6.66 -6.87
N PHE A 50 -10.97 6.64 -6.44
CA PHE A 50 -10.07 5.51 -6.63
C PHE A 50 -10.61 4.23 -5.97
N ALA A 51 -11.11 4.31 -4.74
CA ALA A 51 -11.73 3.18 -4.06
C ALA A 51 -12.96 2.63 -4.83
N ASN A 52 -13.81 3.52 -5.35
CA ASN A 52 -14.96 3.12 -6.16
C ASN A 52 -14.52 2.49 -7.48
N GLU A 53 -13.50 3.02 -8.15
CA GLU A 53 -12.95 2.46 -9.39
C GLU A 53 -12.42 1.03 -9.17
N LEU A 54 -11.71 0.79 -8.07
CA LEU A 54 -11.27 -0.55 -7.67
C LEU A 54 -12.46 -1.49 -7.42
N ALA A 55 -13.50 -1.01 -6.72
CA ALA A 55 -14.71 -1.79 -6.44
C ALA A 55 -15.50 -2.15 -7.71
N GLU A 56 -15.60 -1.23 -8.66
CA GLU A 56 -16.22 -1.50 -9.97
C GLU A 56 -15.41 -2.50 -10.79
N ALA A 57 -14.08 -2.37 -10.80
CA ALA A 57 -13.19 -3.21 -11.61
C ALA A 57 -13.24 -4.70 -11.26
N VAL A 58 -13.68 -5.06 -10.04
CA VAL A 58 -13.75 -6.46 -9.60
C VAL A 58 -15.12 -7.12 -9.76
N LYS A 59 -16.14 -6.40 -10.21
CA LYS A 59 -17.50 -6.95 -10.32
C LYS A 59 -17.54 -8.14 -11.29
N GLY A 60 -18.05 -9.28 -10.80
CA GLY A 60 -18.19 -10.50 -11.59
C GLY A 60 -16.87 -11.25 -11.85
N LEU A 61 -15.76 -10.82 -11.24
CA LEU A 61 -14.46 -11.47 -11.35
C LEU A 61 -14.17 -12.33 -10.12
N ALA A 62 -13.47 -13.44 -10.34
CA ALA A 62 -13.03 -14.34 -9.27
C ALA A 62 -11.54 -14.16 -8.97
N ILE A 63 -11.13 -14.49 -7.75
CA ILE A 63 -9.71 -14.66 -7.41
C ILE A 63 -9.26 -16.00 -8.01
N THR A 64 -8.32 -15.95 -8.97
CA THR A 64 -7.75 -17.17 -9.59
C THR A 64 -6.22 -17.06 -9.70
N PRO A 65 -5.49 -18.19 -9.71
CA PRO A 65 -4.02 -18.17 -9.84
C PRO A 65 -3.53 -17.50 -11.12
N GLU A 66 -4.27 -17.64 -12.22
CA GLU A 66 -3.91 -17.12 -13.54
C GLU A 66 -3.88 -15.59 -13.56
N ARG A 67 -4.66 -14.91 -12.71
CA ARG A 67 -4.65 -13.45 -12.62
C ARG A 67 -3.27 -12.94 -12.26
N ARG A 68 -2.64 -13.49 -11.21
CA ARG A 68 -1.27 -13.13 -10.83
C ARG A 68 -0.26 -13.48 -11.93
N ALA A 69 -0.41 -14.61 -12.59
CA ALA A 69 0.49 -15.00 -13.69
C ALA A 69 0.44 -14.01 -14.87
N ASN A 70 -0.73 -13.44 -15.15
CA ASN A 70 -0.95 -12.49 -16.25
C ASN A 70 -0.86 -11.02 -15.82
N ALA A 71 -0.72 -10.74 -14.53
CA ALA A 71 -0.68 -9.39 -14.02
C ALA A 71 0.57 -8.60 -14.46
N SER A 72 0.48 -7.27 -14.35
CA SER A 72 1.58 -6.36 -14.64
C SER A 72 2.80 -6.63 -13.73
N PRO A 73 4.02 -6.23 -14.16
CA PRO A 73 5.22 -6.37 -13.33
C PRO A 73 5.10 -5.71 -11.96
N LEU A 74 4.42 -4.56 -11.87
CA LEU A 74 4.16 -3.87 -10.60
C LEU A 74 3.28 -4.71 -9.68
N VAL A 75 2.14 -5.20 -10.17
CA VAL A 75 1.23 -6.05 -9.38
C VAL A 75 1.95 -7.29 -8.87
N LYS A 76 2.74 -7.96 -9.73
CA LYS A 76 3.55 -9.11 -9.34
C LYS A 76 4.57 -8.75 -8.26
N GLY A 77 5.27 -7.62 -8.42
CA GLY A 77 6.22 -7.12 -7.43
C GLY A 77 5.57 -6.86 -6.06
N LEU A 78 4.40 -6.21 -6.03
CA LEU A 78 3.66 -5.95 -4.80
C LEU A 78 3.15 -7.25 -4.16
N ALA A 79 2.72 -8.23 -4.96
CA ALA A 79 2.30 -9.54 -4.46
C ALA A 79 3.48 -10.35 -3.90
N ASP A 80 4.63 -10.33 -4.57
CA ASP A 80 5.87 -10.99 -4.09
C ASP A 80 6.34 -10.37 -2.76
N MET A 81 6.27 -9.04 -2.64
CA MET A 81 6.54 -8.33 -1.39
C MET A 81 5.63 -8.82 -0.26
N LEU A 82 4.31 -8.94 -0.51
CA LEU A 82 3.35 -9.41 0.50
C LEU A 82 3.58 -10.89 0.87
N ASP A 83 3.95 -11.74 -0.08
CA ASP A 83 4.34 -13.13 0.21
C ASP A 83 5.60 -13.21 1.09
N GLU A 84 6.54 -12.28 0.93
CA GLU A 84 7.70 -12.17 1.83
C GLU A 84 7.30 -11.76 3.24
N LEU A 85 6.45 -10.73 3.37
CA LEU A 85 5.89 -10.32 4.66
C LEU A 85 5.14 -11.46 5.36
N GLU A 86 4.40 -12.26 4.58
CA GLU A 86 3.69 -13.45 5.06
C GLU A 86 4.66 -14.52 5.59
N ARG A 87 5.74 -14.81 4.87
CA ARG A 87 6.74 -15.81 5.27
C ARG A 87 7.47 -15.43 6.55
N TRP A 88 7.72 -14.15 6.80
CA TRP A 88 8.34 -13.71 8.05
C TRP A 88 7.53 -14.04 9.30
N ILE A 89 6.22 -14.29 9.18
CA ILE A 89 5.38 -14.70 10.31
C ILE A 89 5.90 -16.03 10.89
N ASP A 90 6.39 -16.93 10.04
CA ASP A 90 6.94 -18.22 10.45
C ASP A 90 8.24 -18.09 11.26
N ASP A 91 8.98 -16.99 11.10
CA ASP A 91 10.20 -16.71 11.86
C ASP A 91 9.92 -16.18 13.28
N PHE A 92 8.67 -15.77 13.54
CA PHE A 92 8.25 -15.20 14.82
C PHE A 92 7.02 -15.95 15.36
N PRO A 93 7.17 -17.22 15.77
CA PRO A 93 6.06 -18.00 16.29
C PRO A 93 5.47 -17.34 17.55
N PRO A 94 4.15 -17.50 17.79
CA PRO A 94 3.50 -16.95 18.99
C PRO A 94 4.22 -17.38 20.27
N LEU A 95 4.65 -16.40 21.06
CA LEU A 95 5.27 -16.66 22.36
C LEU A 95 4.22 -17.16 23.35
N ALA A 96 4.62 -18.11 24.21
CA ALA A 96 3.80 -18.55 25.33
C ALA A 96 3.68 -17.43 26.37
N GLN A 97 2.59 -16.65 26.29
CA GLN A 97 2.30 -15.53 27.17
C GLN A 97 0.83 -15.56 27.64
N PRO A 98 0.47 -14.90 28.75
CA PRO A 98 -0.93 -14.78 29.16
C PRO A 98 -1.77 -14.12 28.05
N MET A 99 -2.68 -14.89 27.43
CA MET A 99 -3.41 -14.57 26.19
C MET A 99 -4.39 -13.38 26.26
N ARG A 100 -4.39 -12.58 27.32
CA ARG A 100 -5.33 -11.46 27.46
C ARG A 100 -5.04 -10.27 26.54
N PHE A 101 -3.85 -10.22 25.92
CA PHE A 101 -3.44 -9.17 24.99
C PHE A 101 -2.65 -9.77 23.81
N GLY A 102 -2.53 -9.04 22.70
CA GLY A 102 -1.87 -9.49 21.48
C GLY A 102 -0.43 -9.98 21.69
N ASN A 103 0.03 -10.87 20.81
CA ASN A 103 1.30 -11.56 20.97
C ASN A 103 2.50 -10.62 20.74
N THR A 104 3.47 -10.63 21.65
CA THR A 104 4.67 -9.79 21.49
C THR A 104 5.58 -10.22 20.32
N ALA A 105 5.39 -11.43 19.77
CA ALA A 105 5.98 -11.82 18.49
C ALA A 105 5.63 -10.86 17.34
N PHE A 106 4.44 -10.25 17.36
CA PHE A 106 4.04 -9.23 16.39
C PHE A 106 5.01 -8.04 16.37
N LYS A 107 5.56 -7.65 17.53
CA LYS A 107 6.50 -6.53 17.62
C LYS A 107 7.78 -6.81 16.86
N GLN A 108 8.29 -8.04 16.93
CA GLN A 108 9.50 -8.44 16.21
C GLN A 108 9.25 -8.51 14.70
N TRP A 109 8.08 -9.01 14.30
CA TRP A 109 7.66 -8.99 12.90
C TRP A 109 7.52 -7.55 12.37
N HIS A 110 6.92 -6.66 13.15
CA HIS A 110 6.71 -5.25 12.78
C HIS A 110 8.02 -4.45 12.76
N GLU A 111 8.93 -4.72 13.68
CA GLU A 111 10.29 -4.15 13.68
C GLU A 111 11.01 -4.52 12.37
N ARG A 112 10.97 -5.79 11.97
CA ARG A 112 11.53 -6.23 10.69
C ARG A 112 10.85 -5.54 9.50
N LEU A 113 9.52 -5.34 9.54
CA LEU A 113 8.81 -4.58 8.51
C LEU A 113 9.34 -3.14 8.42
N CYS A 114 9.54 -2.45 9.54
CA CYS A 114 10.08 -1.10 9.57
C CYS A 114 11.49 -1.04 8.96
N GLU A 115 12.35 -2.01 9.30
CA GLU A 115 13.72 -2.08 8.80
C GLU A 115 13.83 -2.37 7.29
N ARG A 116 12.90 -3.15 6.74
CA ARG A 116 13.05 -3.77 5.40
C ARG A 116 12.07 -3.23 4.35
N SER A 117 11.02 -2.53 4.77
CA SER A 117 9.94 -2.05 3.90
C SER A 117 10.40 -1.15 2.75
N GLU A 118 11.36 -0.26 2.96
CA GLU A 118 11.89 0.60 1.89
C GLU A 118 12.56 -0.22 0.77
N GLY A 119 13.40 -1.20 1.13
CA GLY A 119 14.07 -2.08 0.17
C GLY A 119 13.07 -2.94 -0.61
N LEU A 120 12.11 -3.55 0.09
CA LEU A 120 11.05 -4.34 -0.54
C LEU A 120 10.21 -3.51 -1.53
N MET A 121 9.88 -2.28 -1.15
CA MET A 121 9.14 -1.37 -2.02
C MET A 121 9.97 -0.94 -3.24
N ALA A 122 11.26 -0.66 -3.04
CA ALA A 122 12.18 -0.33 -4.14
C ALA A 122 12.29 -1.49 -5.14
N ASP A 123 12.37 -2.73 -4.65
CA ASP A 123 12.41 -3.93 -5.50
C ASP A 123 11.11 -4.12 -6.28
N ALA A 124 9.95 -3.92 -5.64
CA ALA A 124 8.64 -3.99 -6.31
C ALA A 124 8.50 -2.92 -7.40
N LEU A 125 8.95 -1.68 -7.12
CA LEU A 125 8.96 -0.58 -8.09
C LEU A 125 9.98 -0.80 -9.22
N GLY A 126 11.16 -1.35 -8.93
CA GLY A 126 12.21 -1.63 -9.91
C GLY A 126 11.74 -2.61 -10.98
N ARG A 127 10.91 -3.59 -10.62
CA ARG A 127 10.25 -4.51 -11.57
C ARG A 127 9.29 -3.78 -12.53
N ALA A 128 8.66 -2.70 -12.09
CA ALA A 128 7.73 -1.90 -12.90
C ALA A 128 8.44 -0.87 -13.79
N ALA A 129 9.57 -0.33 -13.33
CA ALA A 129 10.33 0.71 -14.02
C ALA A 129 10.86 0.27 -15.41
N SER A 130 10.91 -1.04 -15.67
CA SER A 130 11.28 -1.58 -16.98
C SER A 130 10.16 -1.49 -18.04
N SER A 131 8.92 -1.14 -17.68
CA SER A 131 7.77 -1.23 -18.59
C SER A 131 6.81 -0.03 -18.60
N THR A 132 6.68 0.73 -17.51
CA THR A 132 5.59 1.73 -17.37
C THR A 132 5.95 3.00 -16.60
N ALA A 133 7.11 3.08 -15.95
CA ALA A 133 7.48 4.28 -15.19
C ALA A 133 7.91 5.41 -16.14
N PRO A 134 7.49 6.66 -15.87
CA PRO A 134 8.10 7.84 -16.48
C PRO A 134 9.62 7.80 -16.27
N ALA A 135 10.41 8.18 -17.29
CA ALA A 135 11.88 8.18 -17.22
C ALA A 135 12.46 9.06 -16.09
N SER A 136 11.63 9.87 -15.42
CA SER A 136 11.99 10.78 -14.34
C SER A 136 11.54 10.31 -12.94
N THR A 137 11.07 9.07 -12.76
CA THR A 137 10.66 8.59 -11.44
C THR A 137 11.88 8.34 -10.55
N ASP A 138 12.01 9.10 -9.47
CA ASP A 138 12.95 8.84 -8.37
C ASP A 138 12.43 7.67 -7.54
N VAL A 139 12.85 6.45 -7.92
CA VAL A 139 12.42 5.20 -7.26
C VAL A 139 12.80 5.18 -5.78
N PRO A 140 14.02 5.54 -5.35
CA PRO A 140 14.36 5.63 -3.93
C PRO A 140 13.43 6.56 -3.13
N ALA A 141 13.18 7.77 -3.60
CA ALA A 141 12.31 8.72 -2.89
C ALA A 141 10.87 8.21 -2.79
N LEU A 142 10.36 7.62 -3.88
CA LEU A 142 9.02 7.04 -3.89
C LEU A 142 8.92 5.82 -2.97
N ALA A 143 9.93 4.95 -2.96
CA ALA A 143 9.97 3.79 -2.07
C ALA A 143 9.93 4.22 -0.59
N ALA A 144 10.65 5.28 -0.22
CA ALA A 144 10.65 5.86 1.12
C ALA A 144 9.28 6.47 1.50
N GLU A 145 8.58 7.11 0.56
CA GLU A 145 7.21 7.59 0.81
C GLU A 145 6.22 6.42 1.01
N LEU A 146 6.25 5.45 0.09
CA LEU A 146 5.31 4.32 0.09
C LEU A 146 5.53 3.37 1.26
N SER A 147 6.77 3.21 1.73
CA SER A 147 7.10 2.40 2.91
C SER A 147 6.39 2.93 4.16
N HIS A 148 6.21 4.25 4.29
CA HIS A 148 5.52 4.82 5.44
C HIS A 148 4.06 4.37 5.52
N TYR A 149 3.36 4.36 4.39
CA TYR A 149 1.99 3.81 4.33
C TYR A 149 1.98 2.31 4.60
N LEU A 150 2.95 1.56 4.06
CA LEU A 150 3.07 0.12 4.26
C LEU A 150 3.29 -0.23 5.74
N GLN A 151 4.21 0.45 6.43
CA GLN A 151 4.56 0.19 7.83
C GLN A 151 3.36 0.30 8.79
N VAL A 152 2.44 1.23 8.52
CA VAL A 152 1.23 1.44 9.34
C VAL A 152 0.02 0.65 8.84
N SER A 153 0.17 -0.19 7.81
CA SER A 153 -0.92 -0.97 7.21
C SER A 153 -1.26 -2.28 7.94
N PHE A 154 -0.41 -2.74 8.87
CA PHE A 154 -0.49 -4.10 9.45
C PHE A 154 -0.90 -4.11 10.93
N GLY A 155 -1.24 -2.95 11.50
CA GLY A 155 -1.58 -2.80 12.91
C GLY A 155 -0.65 -1.82 13.65
N ASP A 156 -0.88 -1.69 14.95
CA ASP A 156 -0.09 -0.86 15.86
C ASP A 156 0.75 -1.75 16.78
N GLU A 157 2.07 -1.60 16.77
CA GLU A 157 2.99 -2.46 17.52
C GLU A 157 2.89 -2.26 19.04
N ARG A 158 2.42 -1.10 19.50
CA ARG A 158 2.31 -0.76 20.92
C ARG A 158 1.01 -1.28 21.49
N ARG A 159 -0.09 -1.05 20.77
CA ARG A 159 -1.44 -1.47 21.14
C ARG A 159 -1.71 -2.94 20.79
N ILE A 160 -0.96 -3.48 19.83
CA ILE A 160 -1.16 -4.80 19.23
C ILE A 160 -2.62 -4.96 18.80
N ASP A 161 -3.10 -3.95 18.07
CA ASP A 161 -4.45 -3.89 17.53
C ASP A 161 -4.42 -3.65 16.01
N TYR A 162 -5.54 -3.96 15.38
CA TYR A 162 -5.78 -3.77 13.96
C TYR A 162 -7.22 -3.31 13.75
N GLY A 163 -7.45 -2.53 12.70
CA GLY A 163 -8.74 -1.95 12.39
C GLY A 163 -8.72 -1.19 11.08
N THR A 164 -9.85 -0.61 10.72
CA THR A 164 -10.10 0.01 9.41
C THR A 164 -9.14 1.14 9.04
N GLY A 165 -8.53 1.82 10.03
CA GLY A 165 -7.49 2.82 9.78
C GLY A 165 -6.24 2.22 9.11
N HIS A 166 -5.86 1.00 9.49
CA HIS A 166 -4.71 0.30 8.91
C HIS A 166 -5.02 -0.18 7.48
N GLU A 167 -6.24 -0.68 7.25
CA GLU A 167 -6.73 -0.99 5.90
C GLU A 167 -6.72 0.25 5.00
N ALA A 168 -7.16 1.39 5.52
CA ALA A 168 -7.14 2.66 4.80
C ALA A 168 -5.72 3.12 4.47
N SER A 169 -4.73 2.85 5.34
CA SER A 169 -3.32 3.10 5.02
C SER A 169 -2.81 2.24 3.87
N PHE A 170 -3.22 0.96 3.80
CA PHE A 170 -2.86 0.09 2.69
C PHE A 170 -3.50 0.59 1.38
N LEU A 171 -4.77 1.01 1.43
CA LEU A 171 -5.44 1.63 0.30
C LEU A 171 -4.75 2.94 -0.12
N ALA A 172 -4.28 3.76 0.84
CA ALA A 172 -3.55 4.99 0.55
C ALA A 172 -2.22 4.72 -0.20
N MET A 173 -1.54 3.62 0.13
CA MET A 173 -0.34 3.18 -0.61
C MET A 173 -0.67 2.83 -2.08
N LEU A 174 -1.75 2.08 -2.31
CA LEU A 174 -2.22 1.77 -3.68
C LEU A 174 -2.67 3.04 -4.42
N PHE A 175 -3.35 3.95 -3.73
CA PHE A 175 -3.75 5.24 -4.27
C PHE A 175 -2.54 6.08 -4.68
N ALA A 176 -1.48 6.11 -3.86
CA ALA A 176 -0.26 6.85 -4.17
C ALA A 176 0.45 6.34 -5.44
N LEU A 177 0.38 5.03 -5.72
CA LEU A 177 0.85 4.42 -6.97
C LEU A 177 -0.06 4.80 -8.16
N GLY A 178 -1.38 4.73 -7.99
CA GLY A 178 -2.36 5.10 -9.02
C GLY A 178 -2.31 6.59 -9.39
N ALA A 179 -2.20 7.47 -8.39
CA ALA A 179 -2.12 8.92 -8.58
C ALA A 179 -0.87 9.36 -9.36
N ARG A 180 0.19 8.55 -9.36
CA ARG A 180 1.43 8.76 -10.13
C ARG A 180 1.43 8.03 -11.48
N GLY A 181 0.33 7.35 -11.83
CA GLY A 181 0.20 6.60 -13.08
C GLY A 181 1.01 5.30 -13.14
N LEU A 182 1.58 4.85 -12.01
CA LEU A 182 2.35 3.60 -11.96
C LEU A 182 1.44 2.37 -11.93
N LEU A 183 0.32 2.48 -11.21
CA LEU A 183 -0.76 1.50 -11.24
C LEU A 183 -1.75 1.91 -12.34
N ALA A 184 -1.74 1.20 -13.46
CA ALA A 184 -2.57 1.55 -14.62
C ALA A 184 -4.05 1.15 -14.41
N LYS A 185 -4.96 1.69 -15.22
CA LYS A 185 -6.39 1.28 -15.20
C LYS A 185 -6.58 -0.22 -15.44
N SER A 186 -5.75 -0.81 -16.30
CA SER A 186 -5.75 -2.25 -16.57
C SER A 186 -5.42 -3.08 -15.34
N ASP A 187 -4.71 -2.49 -14.37
CA ASP A 187 -4.28 -3.16 -13.14
C ASP A 187 -5.32 -3.04 -12.02
N ALA A 188 -6.40 -2.26 -12.20
CA ALA A 188 -7.37 -1.97 -11.13
C ALA A 188 -7.99 -3.25 -10.52
N ALA A 189 -8.41 -4.20 -11.37
CA ALA A 189 -8.94 -5.48 -10.89
C ALA A 189 -7.87 -6.31 -10.16
N ASP A 190 -6.64 -6.29 -10.66
CA ASP A 190 -5.50 -7.03 -10.12
C ASP A 190 -4.94 -6.43 -8.81
N ALA A 191 -5.03 -5.11 -8.65
CA ALA A 191 -4.72 -4.43 -7.39
C ALA A 191 -5.59 -4.94 -6.24
N VAL A 192 -6.82 -5.35 -6.53
CA VAL A 192 -7.72 -5.93 -5.52
C VAL A 192 -7.57 -7.45 -5.45
N LEU A 193 -7.79 -8.15 -6.57
CA LEU A 193 -7.90 -9.60 -6.59
C LEU A 193 -6.56 -10.32 -6.44
N VAL A 194 -5.43 -9.62 -6.59
CA VAL A 194 -4.08 -10.15 -6.35
C VAL A 194 -3.45 -9.44 -5.15
N VAL A 195 -3.23 -8.13 -5.23
CA VAL A 195 -2.46 -7.41 -4.19
C VAL A 195 -3.25 -7.34 -2.88
N PHE A 196 -4.48 -6.81 -2.89
CA PHE A 196 -5.30 -6.74 -1.69
C PHE A 196 -5.65 -8.14 -1.13
N ALA A 197 -5.85 -9.13 -2.00
CA ALA A 197 -6.05 -10.52 -1.58
C ALA A 197 -4.82 -11.09 -0.82
N CYS A 198 -3.59 -10.79 -1.27
CA CYS A 198 -2.37 -11.16 -0.54
C CYS A 198 -2.27 -10.41 0.78
N TYR A 199 -2.62 -9.12 0.82
CA TYR A 199 -2.65 -8.32 2.05
C TYR A 199 -3.60 -8.93 3.10
N ILE A 200 -4.82 -9.30 2.71
CA ILE A 200 -5.78 -9.97 3.61
C ILE A 200 -5.24 -11.31 4.11
N ARG A 201 -4.48 -12.05 3.29
CA ARG A 201 -3.85 -13.30 3.71
C ARG A 201 -2.80 -13.05 4.81
N VAL A 202 -1.96 -12.03 4.66
CA VAL A 202 -1.02 -11.59 5.71
C VAL A 202 -1.78 -11.21 6.99
N MET A 203 -2.84 -10.38 6.88
CA MET A 203 -3.65 -9.96 8.04
C MET A 203 -4.22 -11.16 8.80
N ARG A 204 -4.84 -12.11 8.08
CA ARG A 204 -5.44 -13.29 8.69
C ARG A 204 -4.41 -14.12 9.45
N ARG A 205 -3.19 -14.25 8.90
CA ARG A 205 -2.10 -14.95 9.59
C ARG A 205 -1.58 -14.21 10.81
N LEU A 206 -1.46 -12.88 10.76
CA LEU A 206 -1.04 -12.06 11.91
C LEU A 206 -2.08 -12.05 13.04
N GLN A 207 -3.36 -12.23 12.71
CA GLN A 207 -4.47 -12.26 13.67
C GLN A 207 -4.77 -13.66 14.25
N SER A 208 -4.12 -14.71 13.71
CA SER A 208 -4.28 -16.10 14.16
C SER A 208 -3.32 -16.42 15.30
#